data_AF-A0A1A2X6V7-F1
#
_entry.id   AF-A0A1A2X6V7-F1
#
_cell.length_a   1.000
_cell.length_b   1.000
_cell.length_c   1.000
_cell.angle_alpha   90.00
_cell.angle_beta   90.00
_cell.angle_gamma   90.00
#
_symmetry.space_group_name_H-M   'P 1'
#
loop_
_entity.id
_entity.type
_entity.pdbx_description
1 polymer ?
#
loop_
_entity_poly.entity_id
_entity_poly.type
_entity_poly.pdbx_seq_one_letter_code
_entity_poly.pdbx_strand_id
1 'polypeptide(L)'
;MTAVYNATAAEPPTETEGDAVACIDADAGITTNGQPAPSQAVETPDQPDDGRAVPEAAIAAPTGRRTVTALGKPFRYVLRQLDSSMQTLGRFFDLAAQSFRYLLMDLVRLRHPWRDTINQAWFIISVTAIPALLVSIPFGVIVAVQVGNFVQQVGASSVSGAAGGLGVIRQGAPVVAALLLGGAAGSAVATDLGARTIREEVDALRVMGINPVQRLVTPRLAAIVIVAPVLCSFIIFMGLAAGYAINVGFQSGTPGSYIASFASFASVNDVVVAVLKTWLFGVIVILVACQRGLETKGGARGVADAVNASVVIGIVSVFVINLVITQGLSMSMPLRVG
;
A
#
# COMPACT_ATOMS: atom_id res chain seq x y z
N MET A 1 -19.06 -49.20 6.85
CA MET A 1 -18.20 -48.16 7.46
C MET A 1 -16.77 -48.61 7.25
N THR A 2 -15.91 -47.73 6.74
CA THR A 2 -14.49 -47.93 6.37
C THR A 2 -14.22 -48.54 4.99
N ALA A 3 -14.14 -47.69 3.97
CA ALA A 3 -13.43 -47.97 2.72
C ALA A 3 -12.03 -47.36 2.84
N VAL A 4 -11.02 -48.23 2.88
CA VAL A 4 -9.60 -47.91 2.94
C VAL A 4 -9.11 -47.73 1.51
N TYR A 5 -8.68 -46.51 1.17
CA TYR A 5 -8.02 -46.19 -0.09
C TYR A 5 -6.51 -46.45 0.08
N ASN A 6 -6.02 -47.53 -0.53
CA ASN A 6 -4.61 -47.85 -0.64
C ASN A 6 -4.28 -48.01 -2.12
N ALA A 7 -3.57 -47.03 -2.69
CA ALA A 7 -2.97 -47.12 -4.01
C ALA A 7 -1.53 -46.60 -3.89
N THR A 8 -0.60 -47.55 -3.86
CA THR A 8 0.84 -47.36 -3.80
C THR A 8 1.43 -47.54 -5.20
N ALA A 9 2.41 -46.69 -5.51
CA ALA A 9 3.48 -46.84 -6.51
C ALA A 9 3.13 -46.80 -8.01
N ALA A 10 3.43 -45.67 -8.63
CA ALA A 10 4.10 -45.62 -9.93
C ALA A 10 5.25 -44.60 -9.83
N GLU A 11 6.48 -45.06 -10.06
CA GLU A 11 7.72 -44.28 -10.07
C GLU A 11 7.74 -43.23 -11.21
N PRO A 12 8.49 -42.12 -11.05
CA PRO A 12 8.72 -41.15 -12.12
C PRO A 12 9.85 -41.61 -13.06
N PRO A 13 9.75 -41.41 -14.39
CA PRO A 13 10.90 -41.57 -15.26
C PRO A 13 11.84 -40.37 -15.10
N THR A 14 13.10 -40.70 -14.86
CA THR A 14 14.28 -39.85 -15.04
C THR A 14 14.50 -39.58 -16.52
N GLU A 15 14.44 -38.31 -16.94
CA GLU A 15 14.97 -37.86 -18.24
C GLU A 15 16.12 -36.89 -18.02
N THR A 16 17.30 -37.40 -18.35
CA THR A 16 18.54 -36.69 -18.63
C THR A 16 18.46 -35.97 -19.97
N GLU A 17 18.76 -34.68 -19.96
CA GLU A 17 19.66 -33.96 -20.88
C GLU A 17 19.60 -34.30 -22.39
N GLY A 18 19.05 -33.35 -23.17
CA GLY A 18 19.34 -33.22 -24.60
C GLY A 18 18.13 -33.25 -25.54
N ASP A 19 17.36 -32.16 -25.59
CA ASP A 19 16.76 -31.56 -26.81
C ASP A 19 15.59 -30.64 -26.46
N ALA A 20 15.87 -29.35 -26.26
CA ALA A 20 14.91 -28.25 -26.46
C ALA A 20 15.66 -26.90 -26.58
N VAL A 21 16.72 -26.87 -27.40
CA VAL A 21 17.34 -25.64 -27.89
C VAL A 21 16.73 -25.36 -29.27
N ALA A 22 15.51 -24.84 -29.30
CA ALA A 22 14.90 -24.26 -30.50
C ALA A 22 13.55 -23.64 -30.15
N CYS A 23 13.56 -22.42 -29.60
CA CYS A 23 12.48 -21.42 -29.68
C CYS A 23 12.88 -20.16 -28.88
N ILE A 24 14.09 -19.66 -29.10
CA ILE A 24 14.47 -18.28 -28.76
C ILE A 24 15.20 -17.77 -30.00
N ASP A 25 14.44 -17.08 -30.85
CA ASP A 25 14.88 -15.99 -31.74
C ASP A 25 13.87 -15.84 -32.88
N ALA A 26 12.98 -14.85 -32.75
CA ALA A 26 12.40 -14.14 -33.88
C ALA A 26 11.62 -12.89 -33.39
N ASP A 27 12.37 -11.80 -33.32
CA ASP A 27 11.94 -10.47 -33.79
C ASP A 27 10.94 -9.67 -32.94
N ALA A 28 11.48 -8.90 -32.00
CA ALA A 28 10.98 -7.57 -31.67
C ALA A 28 12.16 -6.69 -31.25
N GLY A 29 12.72 -5.96 -32.22
CA GLY A 29 13.89 -5.10 -32.06
C GLY A 29 13.79 -4.14 -30.88
N ILE A 30 14.60 -4.41 -29.85
CA ILE A 30 14.98 -3.45 -28.82
C ILE A 30 16.14 -2.64 -29.38
N THR A 31 15.93 -1.35 -29.65
CA THR A 31 17.04 -0.40 -29.76
C THR A 31 17.48 -0.02 -28.36
N THR A 32 18.79 0.01 -28.11
CA THR A 32 19.41 0.28 -26.80
C THR A 32 19.25 1.73 -26.31
N ASN A 33 18.29 2.50 -26.85
CA ASN A 33 18.08 3.93 -26.55
C ASN A 33 16.61 4.40 -26.65
N GLY A 34 15.64 3.58 -26.21
CA GLY A 34 14.34 4.07 -25.72
C GLY A 34 13.53 5.06 -26.58
N GLN A 35 13.51 4.90 -27.91
CA GLN A 35 12.75 5.75 -28.83
C GLN A 35 11.65 4.93 -29.54
N PRO A 36 10.40 5.42 -29.67
CA PRO A 36 9.35 4.68 -30.38
C PRO A 36 9.63 4.66 -31.89
N ALA A 37 9.47 3.50 -32.52
CA ALA A 37 9.64 3.29 -33.96
C ALA A 37 8.66 4.14 -34.78
N PRO A 38 9.08 4.75 -35.90
CA PRO A 38 8.19 5.47 -36.79
C PRO A 38 7.25 4.51 -37.50
N SER A 39 5.98 4.88 -37.59
CA SER A 39 4.92 4.16 -38.32
C SER A 39 5.35 3.90 -39.76
N GLN A 40 5.41 2.63 -40.16
CA GLN A 40 5.55 2.25 -41.57
C GLN A 40 4.28 2.70 -42.31
N ALA A 41 4.45 3.70 -43.17
CA ALA A 41 3.45 4.08 -44.14
C ALA A 41 3.35 2.97 -45.19
N VAL A 42 2.12 2.58 -45.49
CA VAL A 42 1.74 1.65 -46.55
C VAL A 42 2.24 2.23 -47.89
N GLU A 43 3.21 1.56 -48.51
CA GLU A 43 3.68 1.84 -49.87
C GLU A 43 2.63 1.34 -50.87
N THR A 44 2.13 2.24 -51.72
CA THR A 44 1.28 1.90 -52.89
C THR A 44 2.17 1.95 -54.14
N PRO A 45 2.12 0.98 -55.08
CA PRO A 45 3.06 0.92 -56.19
C PRO A 45 2.68 1.86 -57.34
N ASP A 46 3.72 2.52 -57.87
CA ASP A 46 4.00 2.90 -59.27
C ASP A 46 2.93 3.59 -60.14
N GLN A 47 3.22 4.85 -60.51
CA GLN A 47 2.72 5.53 -61.71
C GLN A 47 3.86 6.45 -62.23
N PRO A 48 4.16 6.49 -63.54
CA PRO A 48 5.50 6.82 -64.03
C PRO A 48 5.77 8.30 -64.30
N ASP A 49 7.06 8.64 -64.14
CA ASP A 49 7.91 9.68 -64.74
C ASP A 49 7.26 10.78 -65.60
N ASP A 50 7.43 12.04 -65.18
CA ASP A 50 7.53 13.18 -66.11
C ASP A 50 8.63 14.13 -65.61
N GLY A 51 9.78 14.04 -66.27
CA GLY A 51 10.96 14.83 -65.99
C GLY A 51 10.77 16.30 -66.36
N ARG A 52 10.93 17.19 -65.39
CA ARG A 52 11.36 18.57 -65.61
C ARG A 52 12.36 19.00 -64.56
N ALA A 53 13.62 19.00 -64.96
CA ALA A 53 14.69 19.73 -64.26
C ALA A 53 14.36 21.22 -64.27
N VAL A 54 14.28 21.84 -63.09
CA VAL A 54 14.24 23.30 -62.93
C VAL A 54 15.30 23.69 -61.89
N PRO A 55 16.11 24.73 -62.13
CA PRO A 55 17.35 24.96 -61.39
C PRO A 55 17.12 25.49 -59.98
N GLU A 56 18.03 25.08 -59.11
CA GLU A 56 18.19 25.49 -57.72
C GLU A 56 18.38 27.01 -57.58
N ALA A 57 17.34 27.71 -57.15
CA ALA A 57 17.41 29.09 -56.67
C ALA A 57 17.39 29.09 -55.14
N ALA A 58 18.57 29.25 -54.57
CA ALA A 58 18.80 29.50 -53.16
C ALA A 58 17.99 30.72 -52.68
N ILE A 59 16.92 30.48 -51.92
CA ILE A 59 16.27 31.51 -51.11
C ILE A 59 16.69 31.25 -49.66
N ALA A 60 17.59 32.09 -49.19
CA ALA A 60 18.14 32.10 -47.85
C ALA A 60 17.03 32.05 -46.78
N ALA A 61 17.09 31.03 -45.93
CA ALA A 61 16.30 30.95 -44.71
C ALA A 61 16.66 32.12 -43.77
N PRO A 62 15.69 32.70 -43.03
CA PRO A 62 16.01 33.63 -41.96
C PRO A 62 16.63 32.86 -40.79
N THR A 63 17.95 32.79 -40.80
CA THR A 63 18.81 32.42 -39.68
C THR A 63 18.71 33.51 -38.62
N GLY A 64 17.81 33.36 -37.64
CA GLY A 64 17.75 34.36 -36.57
C GLY A 64 16.57 34.29 -35.61
N ARG A 65 16.18 33.11 -35.13
CA ARG A 65 15.29 32.97 -33.94
C ARG A 65 15.19 31.51 -33.47
N ARG A 66 16.31 30.89 -33.09
CA ARG A 66 16.30 29.49 -32.60
C ARG A 66 16.86 29.27 -31.19
N THR A 67 17.13 30.34 -30.44
CA THR A 67 17.89 30.22 -29.17
C THR A 67 17.07 30.39 -27.89
N VAL A 68 15.79 30.78 -27.93
CA VAL A 68 15.00 31.02 -26.70
C VAL A 68 14.06 29.85 -26.34
N THR A 69 13.84 28.88 -27.23
CA THR A 69 12.79 27.84 -27.04
C THR A 69 13.30 26.46 -26.58
N ALA A 70 14.59 26.32 -26.26
CA ALA A 70 15.18 25.05 -25.84
C ALA A 70 15.17 24.86 -24.31
N LEU A 71 15.30 25.93 -23.53
CA LEU A 71 15.42 25.86 -22.06
C LEU A 71 14.08 25.62 -21.34
N GLY A 72 12.95 25.89 -22.01
CA GLY A 72 11.61 25.70 -21.43
C GLY A 72 11.02 24.30 -21.62
N LYS A 73 11.69 23.37 -22.30
CA LYS A 73 11.18 22.00 -22.53
C LYS A 73 11.28 21.08 -21.30
N PRO A 74 12.42 21.00 -20.58
CA PRO A 74 12.48 20.19 -19.36
C PRO A 74 11.61 20.78 -18.25
N PHE A 75 11.56 22.11 -18.14
CA PHE A 75 10.72 22.80 -17.17
C PHE A 75 9.22 22.58 -17.44
N ARG A 76 8.77 22.65 -18.71
CA ARG A 76 7.37 22.34 -19.06
C ARG A 76 7.02 20.85 -18.94
N TYR A 77 8.00 19.95 -19.07
CA TYR A 77 7.80 18.54 -18.77
C TYR A 77 7.56 18.33 -17.27
N VAL A 78 8.39 18.93 -16.41
CA VAL A 78 8.21 18.93 -14.95
C VAL A 78 6.90 19.62 -14.54
N LEU A 79 6.52 20.75 -15.15
CA LEU A 79 5.25 21.41 -14.87
C LEU A 79 4.02 20.60 -15.32
N ARG A 80 4.07 19.92 -16.47
CA ARG A 80 2.99 19.02 -16.89
C ARG A 80 2.91 17.77 -16.02
N GLN A 81 4.04 17.28 -15.53
CA GLN A 81 4.11 16.19 -14.55
C GLN A 81 3.48 16.62 -13.21
N LEU A 82 3.74 17.86 -12.77
CA LEU A 82 3.11 18.47 -11.59
C LEU A 82 1.60 18.64 -11.77
N ASP A 83 1.15 19.09 -12.94
CA ASP A 83 -0.27 19.31 -13.23
C ASP A 83 -1.06 17.97 -13.26
N SER A 84 -0.50 16.93 -13.87
CA SER A 84 -1.06 15.57 -13.83
C SER A 84 -1.09 14.97 -12.41
N SER A 85 -0.08 15.29 -11.60
CA SER A 85 -0.03 14.88 -10.18
C SER A 85 -1.09 15.61 -9.36
N MET A 86 -1.30 16.90 -9.61
CA MET A 86 -2.34 17.72 -8.98
C MET A 86 -3.74 17.21 -9.32
N GLN A 87 -3.99 16.79 -10.56
CA GLN A 87 -5.29 16.21 -10.95
C GLN A 87 -5.54 14.84 -10.30
N THR A 88 -4.49 14.04 -10.13
CA THR A 88 -4.59 12.75 -9.42
C THR A 88 -4.86 12.96 -7.93
N LEU A 89 -4.21 13.95 -7.32
CA LEU A 89 -4.48 14.38 -5.95
C LEU A 89 -5.90 14.94 -5.79
N GLY A 90 -6.35 15.79 -6.73
CA GLY A 90 -7.70 16.34 -6.73
C GLY A 90 -8.77 15.24 -6.73
N ARG A 91 -8.61 14.21 -7.56
CA ARG A 91 -9.50 13.03 -7.56
C ARG A 91 -9.45 12.23 -6.26
N PHE A 92 -8.28 12.08 -5.64
CA PHE A 92 -8.16 11.45 -4.32
C PHE A 92 -8.94 12.23 -3.26
N PHE A 93 -8.75 13.55 -3.20
CA PHE A 93 -9.44 14.40 -2.23
C PHE A 93 -10.94 14.43 -2.45
N ASP A 94 -11.39 14.44 -3.71
CA ASP A 94 -12.82 14.40 -4.02
C ASP A 94 -13.44 13.04 -3.63
N LEU A 95 -12.76 11.92 -3.94
CA LEU A 95 -13.19 10.59 -3.52
C LEU A 95 -13.19 10.44 -1.99
N ALA A 96 -12.19 10.98 -1.31
CA ALA A 96 -12.10 10.99 0.15
C ALA A 96 -13.24 11.81 0.77
N ALA A 97 -13.48 13.02 0.27
CA ALA A 97 -14.53 13.92 0.77
C ALA A 97 -15.93 13.34 0.52
N GLN A 98 -16.18 12.78 -0.67
CA GLN A 98 -17.44 12.11 -1.00
C GLN A 98 -17.65 10.88 -0.13
N SER A 99 -16.67 9.98 -0.03
CA SER A 99 -16.78 8.76 0.78
C SER A 99 -17.00 9.08 2.26
N PHE A 100 -16.32 10.11 2.79
CA PHE A 100 -16.51 10.55 4.17
C PHE A 100 -17.89 11.17 4.38
N ARG A 101 -18.37 12.02 3.45
CA ARG A 101 -19.73 12.56 3.48
C ARG A 101 -20.79 11.46 3.44
N TYR A 102 -20.67 10.50 2.54
CA TYR A 102 -21.62 9.39 2.44
C TYR A 102 -21.59 8.52 3.69
N LEU A 103 -20.40 8.20 4.21
CA LEU A 103 -20.28 7.45 5.46
C LEU A 103 -20.95 8.18 6.63
N LEU A 104 -20.72 9.48 6.77
CA LEU A 104 -21.30 10.30 7.83
C LEU A 104 -22.81 10.44 7.66
N MET A 105 -23.29 10.69 6.43
CA MET A 105 -24.72 10.80 6.13
C MET A 105 -25.47 9.48 6.34
N ASP A 106 -24.91 8.36 5.90
CA ASP A 106 -25.53 7.04 6.10
C ASP A 106 -25.50 6.59 7.57
N LEU A 107 -24.49 7.04 8.34
CA LEU A 107 -24.42 6.80 9.78
C LEU A 107 -25.47 7.63 10.52
N VAL A 108 -25.63 8.91 10.16
CA VAL A 108 -26.65 9.79 10.73
C VAL A 108 -28.07 9.37 10.34
N ARG A 109 -28.26 8.80 9.13
CA ARG A 109 -29.56 8.31 8.66
C ARG A 109 -29.93 6.91 9.16
N LEU A 110 -29.09 6.27 9.96
CA LEU A 110 -29.25 4.90 10.51
C LEU A 110 -29.58 3.80 9.48
N ARG A 111 -29.43 4.08 8.18
CA ARG A 111 -29.78 3.15 7.08
C ARG A 111 -28.54 2.49 6.50
N HIS A 112 -27.49 2.36 7.32
CA HIS A 112 -26.24 1.72 6.91
C HIS A 112 -26.45 0.23 6.65
N PRO A 113 -25.95 -0.31 5.52
CA PRO A 113 -25.96 -1.75 5.26
C PRO A 113 -24.93 -2.45 6.17
N TRP A 114 -25.30 -2.64 7.44
CA TRP A 114 -24.45 -3.27 8.47
C TRP A 114 -23.98 -4.67 8.07
N ARG A 115 -24.80 -5.41 7.32
CA ARG A 115 -24.45 -6.74 6.81
C ARG A 115 -23.23 -6.70 5.89
N ASP A 116 -23.20 -5.75 4.95
CA ASP A 116 -22.09 -5.60 4.01
C ASP A 116 -20.82 -5.12 4.73
N THR A 117 -20.97 -4.24 5.72
CA THR A 117 -19.85 -3.74 6.53
C THR A 117 -19.22 -4.85 7.36
N ILE A 118 -20.02 -5.71 8.00
CA ILE A 118 -19.53 -6.84 8.80
C ILE A 118 -18.82 -7.87 7.91
N ASN A 119 -19.40 -8.20 6.76
CA ASN A 119 -18.77 -9.11 5.80
C ASN A 119 -17.41 -8.56 5.32
N GLN A 120 -17.35 -7.26 5.04
CA GLN A 120 -16.13 -6.61 4.61
C GLN A 120 -15.09 -6.52 5.75
N ALA A 121 -15.53 -6.28 6.99
CA ALA A 121 -14.65 -6.30 8.16
C ALA A 121 -14.05 -7.69 8.37
N TRP A 122 -14.87 -8.74 8.25
CA TRP A 122 -14.39 -10.12 8.33
C TRP A 122 -13.37 -10.45 7.24
N PHE A 123 -13.61 -10.01 6.00
CA PHE A 123 -12.66 -10.18 4.91
C PHE A 123 -11.32 -9.48 5.17
N ILE A 124 -11.35 -8.25 5.68
CA ILE A 124 -10.11 -7.51 5.98
C ILE A 124 -9.35 -8.18 7.15
N ILE A 125 -10.08 -8.63 8.18
CA ILE A 125 -9.48 -9.34 9.31
C ILE A 125 -8.85 -10.65 8.85
N SER A 126 -9.53 -11.46 8.03
CA SER A 126 -9.02 -12.77 7.61
C SER A 126 -7.72 -12.65 6.81
N VAL A 127 -7.62 -11.64 5.94
CA VAL A 127 -6.42 -11.39 5.13
C VAL A 127 -5.26 -10.81 5.96
N THR A 128 -5.54 -10.08 7.05
CA THR A 128 -4.51 -9.41 7.86
C THR A 128 -4.09 -10.15 9.12
N ALA A 129 -4.94 -11.02 9.69
CA ALA A 129 -4.70 -11.64 10.99
C ALA A 129 -3.47 -12.56 11.01
N ILE A 130 -3.32 -13.42 10.00
CA ILE A 130 -2.17 -14.35 9.94
C ILE A 130 -0.86 -13.57 9.76
N PRO A 131 -0.71 -12.66 8.77
CA PRO A 131 0.47 -11.82 8.68
C PRO A 131 0.74 -10.99 9.94
N ALA A 132 -0.30 -10.47 10.60
CA ALA A 132 -0.15 -9.72 11.85
C ALA A 132 0.44 -10.56 12.97
N LEU A 133 -0.04 -11.79 13.15
CA LEU A 133 0.51 -12.73 14.11
C LEU A 133 1.98 -13.03 13.79
N LEU A 134 2.28 -13.38 12.54
CA LEU A 134 3.62 -13.77 12.11
C LEU A 134 4.65 -12.63 12.22
N VAL A 135 4.26 -11.38 11.98
CA VAL A 135 5.16 -10.22 12.08
C VAL A 135 5.27 -9.70 13.52
N SER A 136 4.20 -9.75 14.30
CA SER A 136 4.20 -9.19 15.67
C SER A 136 5.14 -9.90 16.63
N ILE A 137 5.27 -11.23 16.52
CA ILE A 137 6.18 -12.03 17.36
C ILE A 137 7.65 -11.63 17.15
N PRO A 138 8.25 -11.77 15.94
CA PRO A 138 9.64 -11.40 15.72
C PRO A 138 9.89 -9.91 15.96
N PHE A 139 8.93 -9.05 15.63
CA PHE A 139 9.03 -7.62 15.94
C PHE A 139 9.16 -7.36 17.45
N GLY A 140 8.30 -7.98 18.27
CA GLY A 140 8.37 -7.88 19.73
C GLY A 140 9.68 -8.42 20.30
N VAL A 141 10.16 -9.56 19.77
CA VAL A 141 11.47 -10.13 20.15
C VAL A 141 12.62 -9.16 19.83
N ILE A 142 12.67 -8.63 18.60
CA ILE A 142 13.73 -7.71 18.16
C ILE A 142 13.76 -6.47 19.05
N VAL A 143 12.61 -5.85 19.32
CA VAL A 143 12.55 -4.66 20.18
C VAL A 143 12.99 -4.99 21.61
N ALA A 144 12.54 -6.11 22.18
CA ALA A 144 12.90 -6.50 23.54
C ALA A 144 14.39 -6.82 23.70
N VAL A 145 15.01 -7.46 22.71
CA VAL A 145 16.46 -7.75 22.71
C VAL A 145 17.25 -6.45 22.53
N GLN A 146 16.88 -5.62 21.56
CA GLN A 146 17.62 -4.40 21.27
C GLN A 146 17.56 -3.41 22.43
N VAL A 147 16.36 -3.15 22.96
CA VAL A 147 16.18 -2.25 24.09
C VAL A 147 16.79 -2.84 25.35
N GLY A 148 16.62 -4.14 25.59
CA GLY A 148 17.22 -4.83 26.72
C GLY A 148 18.74 -4.70 26.73
N ASN A 149 19.42 -4.94 25.60
CA ASN A 149 20.87 -4.77 25.48
C ASN A 149 21.32 -3.34 25.80
N PHE A 150 20.62 -2.32 25.30
CA PHE A 150 20.93 -0.92 25.63
C PHE A 150 20.74 -0.61 27.12
N VAL A 151 19.66 -1.11 27.72
CA VAL A 151 19.37 -0.88 29.14
C VAL A 151 20.39 -1.58 30.05
N GLN A 152 20.86 -2.77 29.68
CA GLN A 152 21.93 -3.46 30.40
C GLN A 152 23.27 -2.73 30.32
N GLN A 153 23.61 -2.13 29.17
CA GLN A 153 24.83 -1.32 29.02
C GLN A 153 24.83 -0.07 29.91
N VAL A 154 23.65 0.51 30.17
CA VAL A 154 23.49 1.68 31.05
C VAL A 154 23.27 1.25 32.51
N GLY A 155 23.24 -0.06 32.81
CA GLY A 155 23.08 -0.61 34.15
C GLY A 155 21.66 -0.48 34.74
N ALA A 156 20.66 -0.14 33.93
CA ALA A 156 19.32 0.19 34.37
C ALA A 156 18.31 -0.97 34.14
N SER A 157 18.72 -2.21 34.40
CA SER A 157 17.95 -3.44 34.08
C SER A 157 16.48 -3.41 34.53
N SER A 158 16.19 -2.72 35.63
CA SER A 158 14.85 -2.53 36.17
C SER A 158 13.90 -1.81 35.20
N VAL A 159 14.35 -0.89 34.33
CA VAL A 159 13.46 -0.14 33.40
C VAL A 159 13.34 -0.77 32.00
N SER A 160 13.92 -1.96 31.80
CA SER A 160 13.93 -2.62 30.49
C SER A 160 12.52 -2.86 29.90
N GLY A 161 11.56 -3.25 30.74
CA GLY A 161 10.17 -3.48 30.32
C GLY A 161 9.41 -2.21 29.94
N ALA A 162 9.67 -1.09 30.63
CA ALA A 162 9.12 0.21 30.29
C ALA A 162 9.65 0.68 28.92
N ALA A 163 10.97 0.68 28.76
CA ALA A 163 11.63 1.17 27.55
C ALA A 163 11.21 0.35 26.31
N GLY A 164 11.17 -0.98 26.42
CA GLY A 164 10.75 -1.86 25.33
C GLY A 164 9.27 -1.70 25.01
N GLY A 165 8.40 -1.76 26.03
CA GLY A 165 6.96 -1.68 25.86
C GLY A 165 6.47 -0.34 25.29
N LEU A 166 7.02 0.78 25.77
CA LEU A 166 6.70 2.11 25.25
C LEU A 166 7.13 2.28 23.78
N GLY A 167 8.29 1.74 23.40
CA GLY A 167 8.76 1.75 22.01
C GLY A 167 7.81 0.99 21.08
N VAL A 168 7.37 -0.20 21.51
CA VAL A 168 6.37 -1.00 20.78
C VAL A 168 5.04 -0.25 20.68
N ILE A 169 4.51 0.31 21.77
CA ILE A 169 3.20 0.97 21.77
C ILE A 169 3.21 2.25 20.93
N ARG A 170 4.19 3.14 21.15
CA ARG A 170 4.16 4.50 20.57
C ARG A 170 4.51 4.56 19.09
N GLN A 171 5.36 3.64 18.63
CA GLN A 171 5.91 3.67 17.27
C GLN A 171 5.80 2.33 16.56
N GLY A 172 6.21 1.26 17.22
CA GLY A 172 6.29 -0.07 16.60
C GLY A 172 4.96 -0.57 16.06
N ALA A 173 3.95 -0.66 16.93
CA ALA A 173 2.65 -1.22 16.59
C ALA A 173 1.90 -0.39 15.53
N PRO A 174 1.84 0.96 15.59
CA PRO A 174 1.22 1.75 14.53
C PRO A 174 1.89 1.58 13.16
N VAL A 175 3.23 1.48 13.12
CA VAL A 175 3.97 1.28 11.86
C VAL A 175 3.73 -0.12 11.29
N VAL A 176 3.79 -1.17 12.13
CA VAL A 176 3.50 -2.54 11.69
C VAL A 176 2.05 -2.65 11.20
N ALA A 177 1.10 -2.08 11.93
CA ALA A 177 -0.30 -2.07 11.53
C ALA A 177 -0.50 -1.33 10.19
N ALA A 178 0.14 -0.18 9.99
CA ALA A 178 0.10 0.56 8.74
C ALA A 178 0.63 -0.25 7.55
N LEU A 179 1.76 -0.94 7.73
CA LEU A 179 2.35 -1.79 6.69
C LEU A 179 1.44 -2.96 6.33
N LEU A 180 0.81 -3.59 7.32
CA LEU A 180 -0.11 -4.71 7.09
C LEU A 180 -1.43 -4.27 6.44
N LEU A 181 -1.98 -3.14 6.88
CA LEU A 181 -3.16 -2.54 6.26
C LEU A 181 -2.84 -2.14 4.82
N GLY A 182 -1.68 -1.50 4.57
CA GLY A 182 -1.25 -1.09 3.23
C GLY A 182 -1.00 -2.27 2.30
N GLY A 183 -0.21 -3.24 2.77
CA GLY A 183 0.22 -4.39 2.00
C GLY A 183 -0.89 -5.43 1.81
N ALA A 184 -1.42 -6.00 2.89
CA ALA A 184 -2.35 -7.12 2.80
C ALA A 184 -3.79 -6.65 2.54
N ALA A 185 -4.34 -5.80 3.40
CA ALA A 185 -5.72 -5.33 3.23
C ALA A 185 -5.90 -4.43 1.99
N GLY A 186 -4.96 -3.50 1.77
CA GLY A 186 -4.97 -2.58 0.64
C GLY A 186 -4.89 -3.31 -0.69
N SER A 187 -3.97 -4.28 -0.83
CA SER A 187 -3.88 -5.09 -2.06
C SER A 187 -5.13 -5.91 -2.31
N ALA A 188 -5.69 -6.54 -1.28
CA ALA A 188 -6.90 -7.33 -1.41
C ALA A 188 -8.09 -6.47 -1.86
N VAL A 189 -8.23 -5.26 -1.31
CA VAL A 189 -9.28 -4.32 -1.67
C VAL A 189 -9.06 -3.76 -3.09
N ALA A 190 -7.84 -3.36 -3.43
CA ALA A 190 -7.51 -2.86 -4.76
C ALA A 190 -7.73 -3.94 -5.84
N THR A 191 -7.39 -5.20 -5.54
CA THR A 191 -7.59 -6.33 -6.45
C THR A 191 -9.06 -6.61 -6.69
N ASP A 192 -9.88 -6.69 -5.62
CA ASP A 192 -11.31 -6.97 -5.77
C ASP A 192 -12.01 -5.84 -6.54
N LEU A 193 -11.66 -4.58 -6.27
CA LEU A 193 -12.26 -3.44 -6.95
C LEU A 193 -11.75 -3.31 -8.41
N GLY A 194 -10.47 -3.58 -8.65
CA GLY A 194 -9.88 -3.65 -9.98
C GLY A 194 -10.49 -4.76 -10.83
N ALA A 195 -10.71 -5.95 -10.24
CA ALA A 195 -11.37 -7.06 -10.90
C ALA A 195 -12.80 -6.73 -11.33
N ARG A 196 -13.56 -6.01 -10.49
CA ARG A 196 -14.91 -5.53 -10.85
C ARG A 196 -14.89 -4.45 -11.93
N THR A 197 -13.86 -3.62 -11.92
CA THR A 197 -13.68 -2.56 -12.92
C THR A 197 -13.39 -3.17 -14.29
N ILE A 198 -12.48 -4.15 -14.40
CA ILE A 198 -12.18 -4.80 -15.69
C ILE A 198 -13.30 -5.73 -16.19
N ARG A 199 -14.23 -6.12 -15.32
CA ARG A 199 -15.44 -6.89 -15.68
C ARG A 199 -16.64 -5.98 -16.01
N GLU A 200 -16.43 -4.67 -16.12
CA GLU A 200 -17.47 -3.68 -16.44
C GLU A 200 -18.62 -3.60 -15.42
N GLU A 201 -18.46 -4.18 -14.22
CA GLU A 201 -19.47 -4.15 -13.17
C GLU A 201 -19.65 -2.73 -12.61
N VAL A 202 -18.55 -1.95 -12.52
CA VAL A 202 -18.55 -0.57 -12.04
C VAL A 202 -19.30 0.35 -13.00
N ASP A 203 -19.14 0.14 -14.30
CA ASP A 203 -19.82 0.93 -15.33
C ASP A 203 -21.29 0.54 -15.46
N ALA A 204 -21.64 -0.75 -15.27
CA ALA A 204 -23.02 -1.18 -15.15
C ALA A 204 -23.76 -0.46 -14.01
N LEU A 205 -23.12 -0.26 -12.85
CA LEU A 205 -23.70 0.50 -11.74
C LEU A 205 -24.00 1.96 -12.14
N ARG A 206 -23.10 2.60 -12.89
CA ARG A 206 -23.29 3.98 -13.38
C ARG A 206 -24.47 4.07 -14.33
N VAL A 207 -24.64 3.10 -15.24
CA VAL A 207 -25.78 3.04 -16.18
C VAL A 207 -27.10 2.82 -15.45
N MET A 208 -27.11 2.05 -14.36
CA MET A 208 -28.28 1.88 -13.49
C MET A 208 -28.57 3.11 -12.60
N GLY A 209 -27.80 4.19 -12.72
CA GLY A 209 -27.96 5.41 -11.91
C GLY A 209 -27.50 5.26 -10.46
N ILE A 210 -26.73 4.22 -10.13
CA ILE A 210 -26.21 3.97 -8.78
C ILE A 210 -24.78 4.51 -8.69
N ASN A 211 -24.51 5.34 -7.68
CA ASN A 211 -23.16 5.86 -7.46
C ASN A 211 -22.21 4.72 -6.98
N PRO A 212 -21.15 4.38 -7.75
CA PRO A 212 -20.24 3.28 -7.39
C PRO A 212 -19.41 3.58 -6.14
N VAL A 213 -19.09 4.85 -5.87
CA VAL A 213 -18.36 5.26 -4.66
C VAL A 213 -19.21 4.94 -3.43
N GLN A 214 -20.48 5.33 -3.46
CA GLN A 214 -21.38 5.06 -2.34
C GLN A 214 -21.55 3.55 -2.10
N ARG A 215 -21.73 2.75 -3.17
CA ARG A 215 -22.04 1.32 -3.03
C ARG A 215 -20.82 0.44 -2.74
N LEU A 216 -19.63 0.80 -3.23
CA LEU A 216 -18.43 -0.05 -3.14
C LEU A 216 -17.40 0.44 -2.13
N VAL A 217 -17.25 1.77 -1.96
CA VAL A 217 -16.19 2.36 -1.11
C VAL A 217 -16.68 2.56 0.32
N THR A 218 -17.90 3.07 0.52
CA THR A 218 -18.48 3.31 1.86
C THR A 218 -18.45 2.09 2.80
N PRO A 219 -18.90 0.88 2.41
CA PRO A 219 -18.86 -0.27 3.33
C PRO A 219 -17.43 -0.70 3.69
N ARG A 220 -16.45 -0.48 2.81
CA ARG A 220 -15.02 -0.74 3.09
C ARG A 220 -14.42 0.28 4.03
N LEU A 221 -14.77 1.55 3.85
CA LEU A 221 -14.38 2.64 4.73
C LEU A 221 -14.96 2.41 6.14
N ALA A 222 -16.22 2.01 6.26
CA ALA A 222 -16.83 1.67 7.53
C ALA A 222 -16.18 0.45 8.19
N ALA A 223 -15.84 -0.58 7.40
CA ALA A 223 -15.12 -1.75 7.89
C ALA A 223 -13.74 -1.40 8.45
N ILE A 224 -12.93 -0.59 7.73
CA ILE A 224 -11.57 -0.25 8.18
C ILE A 224 -11.57 0.57 9.46
N VAL A 225 -12.58 1.43 9.65
CA VAL A 225 -12.74 2.25 10.86
C VAL A 225 -12.84 1.38 12.12
N ILE A 226 -13.42 0.19 12.01
CA ILE A 226 -13.55 -0.75 13.13
C ILE A 226 -12.34 -1.70 13.18
N VAL A 227 -11.86 -2.17 12.04
CA VAL A 227 -10.80 -3.19 11.99
C VAL A 227 -9.42 -2.62 12.35
N ALA A 228 -9.08 -1.42 11.90
CA ALA A 228 -7.78 -0.81 12.17
C ALA A 228 -7.42 -0.72 13.67
N PRO A 229 -8.29 -0.21 14.56
CA PRO A 229 -8.00 -0.15 16.00
C PRO A 229 -7.91 -1.54 16.66
N VAL A 230 -8.73 -2.49 16.20
CA VAL A 230 -8.69 -3.89 16.69
C VAL A 230 -7.38 -4.55 16.31
N LEU A 231 -6.95 -4.39 15.06
CA LEU A 231 -5.68 -4.92 14.55
C LEU A 231 -4.48 -4.31 15.28
N CYS A 232 -4.51 -2.99 15.55
CA CYS A 232 -3.48 -2.32 16.35
C CYS A 232 -3.36 -2.93 17.74
N SER A 233 -4.49 -3.09 18.43
CA SER A 233 -4.54 -3.63 19.79
C SER A 233 -4.02 -5.07 19.84
N PHE A 234 -4.33 -5.87 18.82
CA PHE A 234 -3.80 -7.22 18.65
C PHE A 234 -2.27 -7.23 18.48
N ILE A 235 -1.72 -6.34 17.66
CA ILE A 235 -0.26 -6.22 17.46
C ILE A 235 0.44 -5.76 18.74
N ILE A 236 -0.13 -4.81 19.48
CA ILE A 236 0.41 -4.37 20.78
C ILE A 236 0.44 -5.53 21.75
N PHE A 237 -0.66 -6.28 21.87
CA PHE A 237 -0.75 -7.42 22.78
C PHE A 237 0.30 -8.49 22.45
N MET A 238 0.40 -8.90 21.18
CA MET A 238 1.37 -9.91 20.76
C MET A 238 2.82 -9.42 20.89
N GLY A 239 3.09 -8.15 20.56
CA GLY A 239 4.42 -7.57 20.70
C GLY A 239 4.89 -7.50 22.15
N LEU A 240 4.00 -7.11 23.08
CA LEU A 240 4.29 -7.11 24.52
C LEU A 240 4.47 -8.52 25.08
N ALA A 241 3.63 -9.48 24.66
CA ALA A 241 3.73 -10.87 25.09
C ALA A 241 5.05 -11.51 24.64
N ALA A 242 5.45 -11.30 23.38
CA ALA A 242 6.73 -11.77 22.86
C ALA A 242 7.92 -11.11 23.58
N GLY A 243 7.85 -9.79 23.84
CA GLY A 243 8.90 -9.09 24.58
C GLY A 243 9.06 -9.56 26.02
N TYR A 244 7.94 -9.83 26.71
CA TYR A 244 7.92 -10.42 28.05
C TYR A 244 8.55 -11.81 28.07
N ALA A 245 8.17 -12.69 27.13
CA ALA A 245 8.69 -14.06 27.04
C ALA A 245 10.21 -14.08 26.87
N ILE A 246 10.77 -13.19 26.04
CA ILE A 246 12.22 -13.10 25.81
C ILE A 246 12.96 -12.49 27.01
N ASN A 247 12.38 -11.47 27.65
CA ASN A 247 13.02 -10.85 28.81
C ASN A 247 13.18 -11.84 29.98
N VAL A 248 12.13 -12.61 30.26
CA VAL A 248 12.13 -13.64 31.31
C VAL A 248 12.99 -14.85 30.91
N GLY A 249 12.89 -15.31 29.66
CA GLY A 249 13.57 -16.54 29.22
C GLY A 249 15.07 -16.37 28.94
N PHE A 250 15.47 -15.29 28.26
CA PHE A 250 16.83 -15.15 27.72
C PHE A 250 17.66 -14.05 28.38
N GLN A 251 17.03 -13.01 28.94
CA GLN A 251 17.75 -11.85 29.50
C GLN A 251 17.89 -11.89 31.03
N SER A 252 17.54 -13.02 31.66
CA SER A 252 17.60 -13.22 33.13
C SER A 252 16.88 -12.13 33.94
N GLY A 253 15.89 -11.46 33.33
CA GLY A 253 15.08 -10.44 33.99
C GLY A 253 14.10 -11.09 34.96
N THR A 254 13.89 -10.47 36.12
CA THR A 254 12.84 -10.94 37.03
C THR A 254 11.47 -10.58 36.43
N PRO A 255 10.53 -11.54 36.31
CA PRO A 255 9.20 -11.29 35.74
C PRO A 255 8.47 -10.13 36.40
N GLY A 256 8.63 -10.03 37.73
CA GLY A 256 8.04 -8.96 38.53
C GLY A 256 8.58 -7.57 38.17
N SER A 257 9.88 -7.43 37.90
CA SER A 257 10.45 -6.12 37.53
C SER A 257 10.00 -5.66 36.15
N TYR A 258 9.80 -6.58 35.20
CA TYR A 258 9.33 -6.22 33.86
C TYR A 258 7.90 -5.66 33.91
N ILE A 259 6.99 -6.37 34.59
CA ILE A 259 5.59 -5.97 34.69
C ILE A 259 5.45 -4.71 35.55
N ALA A 260 6.18 -4.59 36.66
CA ALA A 260 6.15 -3.41 37.51
C ALA A 260 6.62 -2.16 36.77
N SER A 261 7.72 -2.25 36.02
CA SER A 261 8.23 -1.12 35.24
C SER A 261 7.35 -0.79 34.05
N PHE A 262 6.80 -1.80 33.37
CA PHE A 262 5.80 -1.53 32.33
C PHE A 262 4.58 -0.81 32.93
N ALA A 263 4.04 -1.27 34.06
CA ALA A 263 2.86 -0.67 34.68
C ALA A 263 3.11 0.75 35.23
N SER A 264 4.33 1.06 35.69
CA SER A 264 4.65 2.40 36.21
C SER A 264 4.84 3.44 35.12
N PHE A 265 5.31 3.04 33.94
CA PHE A 265 5.62 3.96 32.84
C PHE A 265 4.61 3.92 31.68
N ALA A 266 3.84 2.83 31.51
CA ALA A 266 2.84 2.72 30.46
C ALA A 266 1.59 3.53 30.84
N SER A 267 1.34 4.62 30.10
CA SER A 267 0.10 5.37 30.23
C SER A 267 -0.97 4.82 29.30
N VAL A 268 -2.23 4.80 29.76
CA VAL A 268 -3.40 4.54 28.90
C VAL A 268 -3.42 5.52 27.72
N ASN A 269 -2.92 6.74 27.90
CA ASN A 269 -2.85 7.74 26.85
C ASN A 269 -1.93 7.29 25.69
N ASP A 270 -0.85 6.57 25.96
CA ASP A 270 0.05 6.08 24.90
C ASP A 270 -0.63 5.07 23.98
N VAL A 271 -1.45 4.19 24.57
CA VAL A 271 -2.25 3.22 23.82
C VAL A 271 -3.34 3.93 23.02
N VAL A 272 -4.05 4.89 23.61
CA VAL A 272 -5.11 5.64 22.91
C VAL A 272 -4.55 6.41 21.72
N VAL A 273 -3.40 7.09 21.88
CA VAL A 273 -2.72 7.79 20.78
C VAL A 273 -2.28 6.82 19.68
N ALA A 274 -1.72 5.66 20.04
CA ALA A 274 -1.31 4.64 19.08
C ALA A 274 -2.50 4.08 18.27
N VAL A 275 -3.61 3.81 18.94
CA VAL A 275 -4.86 3.35 18.32
C VAL A 275 -5.42 4.42 17.40
N LEU A 276 -5.47 5.68 17.83
CA LEU A 276 -5.98 6.81 17.03
C LEU A 276 -5.12 7.08 15.79
N LYS A 277 -3.79 6.99 15.92
CA LYS A 277 -2.86 7.04 14.77
C LYS A 277 -3.18 5.93 13.77
N THR A 278 -3.28 4.70 14.25
CA THR A 278 -3.53 3.53 13.39
C THR A 278 -4.90 3.59 12.72
N TRP A 279 -5.90 4.10 13.43
CA TRP A 279 -7.23 4.34 12.87
C TRP A 279 -7.17 5.30 11.68
N LEU A 280 -6.47 6.43 11.81
CA LEU A 280 -6.26 7.36 10.70
C LEU A 280 -5.51 6.70 9.54
N PHE A 281 -4.46 5.94 9.84
CA PHE A 281 -3.67 5.23 8.82
C PHE A 281 -4.52 4.25 8.02
N GLY A 282 -5.39 3.49 8.67
CA GLY A 282 -6.32 2.58 8.00
C GLY A 282 -7.27 3.30 7.04
N VAL A 283 -7.82 4.45 7.46
CA VAL A 283 -8.69 5.28 6.61
C VAL A 283 -7.95 5.78 5.36
N ILE A 284 -6.72 6.25 5.51
CA ILE A 284 -5.92 6.73 4.37
C ILE A 284 -5.62 5.58 3.41
N VAL A 285 -5.17 4.44 3.93
CA VAL A 285 -4.82 3.27 3.13
C VAL A 285 -6.01 2.77 2.33
N ILE A 286 -7.19 2.62 2.96
CA ILE A 286 -8.36 2.10 2.25
C ILE A 286 -8.81 3.04 1.14
N LEU A 287 -8.71 4.36 1.36
CA LEU A 287 -9.07 5.36 0.35
C LEU A 287 -8.13 5.29 -0.85
N VAL A 288 -6.82 5.15 -0.62
CA VAL A 288 -5.83 4.98 -1.69
C VAL A 288 -6.10 3.70 -2.48
N ALA A 289 -6.39 2.59 -1.78
CA ALA A 289 -6.71 1.31 -2.41
C ALA A 289 -7.99 1.37 -3.25
N CYS A 290 -9.03 2.03 -2.74
CA CYS A 290 -10.28 2.21 -3.47
C CYS A 290 -10.10 3.12 -4.69
N GLN A 291 -9.34 4.22 -4.57
CA GLN A 291 -9.08 5.09 -5.71
C GLN A 291 -8.36 4.31 -6.82
N ARG A 292 -7.26 3.63 -6.48
CA ARG A 292 -6.46 2.90 -7.48
C ARG A 292 -7.23 1.73 -8.09
N GLY A 293 -8.01 1.02 -7.28
CA GLY A 293 -8.86 -0.07 -7.75
C GLY A 293 -9.98 0.38 -8.71
N LEU A 294 -10.56 1.57 -8.53
CA LEU A 294 -11.59 2.11 -9.44
C LEU A 294 -11.01 2.71 -10.74
N GLU A 295 -9.75 3.11 -10.73
CA GLU A 295 -9.07 3.70 -11.89
C GLU A 295 -8.29 2.67 -12.72
N THR A 296 -8.45 1.39 -12.41
CA THR A 296 -7.78 0.26 -13.09
C THR A 296 -8.18 0.17 -14.57
N LYS A 297 -7.21 0.01 -15.47
CA LYS A 297 -7.41 -0.16 -16.92
C LYS A 297 -6.44 -1.18 -17.50
N GLY A 298 -6.80 -1.85 -18.59
CA GLY A 298 -5.89 -2.74 -19.31
C GLY A 298 -5.90 -4.21 -18.85
N GLY A 299 -7.07 -4.73 -18.48
CA GLY A 299 -7.27 -6.15 -18.14
C GLY A 299 -6.50 -6.58 -16.88
N ALA A 300 -6.10 -7.86 -16.82
CA ALA A 300 -5.48 -8.45 -15.63
C ALA A 300 -4.14 -7.81 -15.24
N ARG A 301 -3.31 -7.38 -16.21
CA ARG A 301 -2.05 -6.66 -15.94
C ARG A 301 -2.32 -5.32 -15.26
N GLY A 302 -3.33 -4.59 -15.74
CA GLY A 302 -3.78 -3.34 -15.13
C GLY A 302 -4.12 -3.45 -13.65
N VAL A 303 -4.74 -4.57 -13.24
CA VAL A 303 -5.08 -4.82 -11.83
C VAL A 303 -3.81 -4.94 -10.99
N ALA A 304 -2.81 -5.69 -11.45
CA ALA A 304 -1.55 -5.83 -10.74
C ALA A 304 -0.82 -4.47 -10.59
N ASP A 305 -0.81 -3.66 -11.65
CA ASP A 305 -0.20 -2.32 -11.61
C ASP A 305 -0.91 -1.39 -10.63
N ALA A 306 -2.25 -1.42 -10.61
CA ALA A 306 -3.05 -0.65 -9.65
C ALA A 306 -2.81 -1.08 -8.20
N VAL A 307 -2.66 -2.39 -7.96
CA VAL A 307 -2.33 -2.95 -6.63
C VAL A 307 -0.96 -2.47 -6.17
N ASN A 308 0.08 -2.61 -7.01
CA ASN A 308 1.42 -2.17 -6.66
C ASN A 308 1.48 -0.66 -6.39
N ALA A 309 0.84 0.15 -7.24
CA ALA A 309 0.75 1.59 -7.03
C ALA A 309 0.01 1.94 -5.74
N SER A 310 -1.09 1.24 -5.44
CA SER A 310 -1.86 1.43 -4.20
C SER A 310 -1.01 1.18 -2.96
N VAL A 311 -0.27 0.06 -2.92
CA VAL A 311 0.55 -0.30 -1.76
C VAL A 311 1.63 0.74 -1.52
N VAL A 312 2.36 1.13 -2.56
CA VAL A 312 3.44 2.11 -2.45
C VAL A 312 2.91 3.47 -2.02
N ILE A 313 1.87 3.98 -2.69
CA ILE A 313 1.30 5.30 -2.36
C ILE A 313 0.69 5.28 -0.96
N GLY A 314 0.00 4.21 -0.58
CA GLY A 314 -0.63 4.06 0.72
C GLY A 314 0.39 4.05 1.85
N ILE A 315 1.43 3.23 1.75
CA ILE A 315 2.49 3.13 2.77
C ILE A 315 3.26 4.45 2.87
N VAL A 316 3.71 5.03 1.75
CA VAL A 316 4.46 6.30 1.78
C VAL A 316 3.61 7.43 2.40
N SER A 317 2.32 7.52 2.05
CA SER A 317 1.42 8.52 2.62
C SER A 317 1.27 8.36 4.13
N VAL A 318 1.11 7.12 4.60
CA VAL A 318 1.01 6.85 6.05
C VAL A 318 2.31 7.19 6.77
N PHE A 319 3.48 6.88 6.21
CA PHE A 319 4.76 7.23 6.83
C PHE A 319 4.91 8.75 6.98
N VAL A 320 4.59 9.52 5.94
CA VAL A 320 4.61 10.99 6.00
C VAL A 320 3.67 11.50 7.09
N ILE A 321 2.45 10.97 7.15
CA ILE A 321 1.46 11.39 8.15
C ILE A 321 1.87 10.95 9.56
N ASN A 322 2.49 9.78 9.71
CA ASN A 322 3.04 9.33 10.98
C ASN A 322 4.12 10.28 11.50
N LEU A 323 5.00 10.77 10.63
CA LEU A 323 6.01 11.77 10.99
C LEU A 323 5.35 13.08 11.44
N VAL A 324 4.38 13.58 10.68
CA VAL A 324 3.66 14.82 11.02
C VAL A 324 2.93 14.69 12.36
N ILE A 325 2.18 13.61 12.57
CA ILE A 325 1.43 13.38 13.82
C ILE A 325 2.40 13.21 14.98
N THR A 326 3.48 12.43 14.83
CA THR A 326 4.46 12.21 15.89
C THR A 326 5.16 13.52 16.27
N GLN A 327 5.56 14.33 15.30
CA GLN A 327 6.19 15.62 15.56
C GLN A 327 5.20 16.61 16.19
N GLY A 328 3.97 16.68 15.68
CA GLY A 328 2.92 17.56 16.21
C GLY A 328 2.53 17.23 17.65
N LEU A 329 2.40 15.94 17.98
CA LEU A 329 2.14 15.49 19.35
C LEU A 329 3.32 15.81 20.28
N SER A 330 4.55 15.56 19.83
CA SER A 330 5.76 15.83 20.62
C SER A 330 5.92 17.32 20.92
N MET A 331 5.46 18.20 20.03
CA MET A 331 5.48 19.64 20.23
C MET A 331 4.33 20.15 21.11
N SER A 332 3.15 19.53 21.02
CA SER A 332 1.95 19.98 21.76
C SER A 332 1.89 19.46 23.19
N MET A 333 2.41 18.25 23.44
CA MET A 333 2.53 17.67 24.77
C MET A 333 4.02 17.47 25.05
N PRO A 334 4.69 18.38 25.78
CA PRO A 334 5.98 18.04 26.35
C PRO A 334 5.73 16.84 27.26
N LEU A 335 6.15 15.66 26.78
CA LEU A 335 6.16 14.41 27.53
C LEU A 335 6.77 14.75 28.89
N ARG A 336 5.95 14.76 29.95
CA ARG A 336 6.46 14.78 31.32
C ARG A 336 7.26 13.49 31.46
N VAL A 337 8.57 13.62 31.30
CA VAL A 337 9.55 12.65 31.75
C VAL A 337 9.46 12.72 33.28
N GLY A 338 8.66 11.81 33.84
CA GLY A 338 8.63 11.54 35.27
C GLY A 338 9.78 10.64 35.65
#